data_AF-A0A0F8PRS0-F1
#
_entry.id   AF-A0A0F8PRS0-F1
#
_cell.length_a   1.000
_cell.length_b   1.000
_cell.length_c   1.000
_cell.angle_alpha   90.00
_cell.angle_beta   90.00
_cell.angle_gamma   90.00
#
_symmetry.space_group_name_H-M   'P 1'
#
loop_
_entity.id
_entity.type
_entity.pdbx_description
1 polymer ?
#
loop_
_entity_poly.entity_id
_entity_poly.type
_entity_poly.pdbx_seq_one_letter_code
_entity_poly.pdbx_strand_id
1 'polypeptide(L)'
;VEAYEKRQVFDIPPVNLIVTEHKSQIKTCPHCGKSNKAVFPESVKYPVQYGPNILASAVYCKNHHFIPYERISEFFEDIMGIKICPATIIRAEKECFQNLECFENIIREKLMISPVIHFDETGMKIEGKRHWLHVASNYKYTCYLPHSKRGAEAIDVMGILPEFKGVAVHDGWKPYNAYDCDHALCNAHLQRELTGIEENYKQQWAKEMNELLTEMKKYTDECKDQIKELDFEQIRALEERFDAIIMKGIEENPQ
;
A
#
# COMPACT_ATOMS: atom_id res chain seq x y z
N VAL A 1 -39.64 -33.97 -12.88
CA VAL A 1 -38.46 -33.63 -12.06
C VAL A 1 -38.91 -32.62 -11.02
N GLU A 2 -38.75 -32.90 -9.73
CA GLU A 2 -39.32 -32.09 -8.64
C GLU A 2 -38.32 -31.12 -8.00
N ALA A 3 -37.02 -31.46 -7.99
CA ALA A 3 -35.94 -30.54 -7.65
C ALA A 3 -34.60 -31.06 -8.23
N TYR A 4 -33.59 -30.19 -8.27
CA TYR A 4 -32.21 -30.55 -8.57
C TYR A 4 -31.31 -30.17 -7.40
N GLU A 5 -30.49 -31.11 -6.93
CA GLU A 5 -29.38 -30.84 -6.03
C GLU A 5 -28.14 -30.53 -6.88
N LYS A 6 -27.50 -29.38 -6.66
CA LYS A 6 -26.35 -28.92 -7.45
C LYS A 6 -25.07 -28.97 -6.62
N ARG A 7 -24.00 -29.48 -7.22
CA ARG A 7 -22.62 -29.42 -6.70
C ARG A 7 -21.72 -28.87 -7.80
N GLN A 8 -20.72 -28.07 -7.42
CA GLN A 8 -19.76 -27.49 -8.34
C GLN A 8 -18.36 -27.97 -7.97
N VAL A 9 -17.58 -28.33 -9.00
CA VAL A 9 -16.15 -28.60 -8.88
C VAL A 9 -15.44 -27.50 -9.65
N PHE A 10 -14.52 -26.82 -8.97
CA PHE A 10 -13.66 -25.81 -9.58
C PHE A 10 -12.31 -26.48 -9.86
N ASP A 11 -11.86 -26.39 -11.11
CA ASP A 11 -10.58 -26.94 -11.55
C ASP A 11 -9.89 -25.93 -12.47
N ILE A 12 -8.57 -26.03 -12.60
CA ILE A 12 -7.77 -25.16 -13.45
C ILE A 12 -7.75 -25.78 -14.86
N PRO A 13 -8.17 -25.05 -15.91
CA PRO A 13 -8.06 -25.58 -17.27
C PRO A 13 -6.57 -25.78 -17.63
N PRO A 14 -6.25 -26.67 -18.59
CA PRO A 14 -4.90 -26.73 -19.14
C PRO A 14 -4.42 -25.35 -19.58
N VAL A 15 -3.19 -25.00 -19.22
CA VAL A 15 -2.61 -23.69 -19.55
C VAL A 15 -2.39 -23.61 -21.07
N ASN A 16 -3.15 -22.74 -21.74
CA ASN A 16 -3.10 -22.55 -23.19
C ASN A 16 -2.32 -21.29 -23.56
N LEU A 17 -1.02 -21.43 -23.82
CA LEU A 17 -0.20 -20.32 -24.29
C LEU A 17 -0.51 -19.99 -25.77
N ILE A 18 -0.83 -18.73 -26.06
CA ILE A 18 -0.99 -18.25 -27.44
C ILE A 18 0.35 -17.67 -27.92
N VAL A 19 0.91 -18.25 -28.97
CA VAL A 19 2.14 -17.77 -29.62
C VAL A 19 1.80 -17.23 -31.01
N THR A 20 2.05 -15.95 -31.24
CA THR A 20 1.87 -15.31 -32.55
C THR A 20 3.22 -15.11 -33.23
N GLU A 21 3.44 -15.81 -34.34
CA GLU A 21 4.66 -15.66 -35.15
C GLU A 21 4.48 -14.53 -36.18
N HIS A 22 5.25 -13.45 -36.03
CA HIS A 22 5.32 -12.39 -37.04
C HIS A 22 6.41 -12.72 -38.06
N LYS A 23 6.09 -12.59 -39.36
CA LYS A 23 7.04 -12.83 -40.45
C LYS A 23 7.31 -11.57 -41.24
N SER A 24 8.59 -11.24 -41.41
CA SER A 24 9.05 -10.20 -42.31
C SER A 24 9.66 -10.81 -43.56
N GLN A 25 9.24 -10.38 -44.75
CA GLN A 25 9.89 -10.77 -46.00
C GLN A 25 11.24 -10.08 -46.14
N ILE A 26 12.22 -10.82 -46.69
CA ILE A 26 13.52 -10.30 -47.08
C ILE A 26 13.68 -10.58 -48.58
N LYS A 27 13.96 -9.56 -49.37
CA LYS A 27 14.13 -9.67 -50.83
C LYS A 27 15.41 -8.98 -51.28
N THR A 28 16.17 -9.66 -52.14
CA THR A 28 17.34 -9.09 -52.80
C THR A 28 16.90 -8.42 -54.09
N CYS A 29 17.28 -7.16 -54.29
CA CYS A 29 17.03 -6.47 -55.55
C CYS A 29 17.87 -7.11 -56.67
N PRO A 30 17.26 -7.59 -57.77
CA PRO A 30 18.00 -8.25 -58.84
C PRO A 30 18.91 -7.29 -59.62
N HIS A 31 18.67 -5.97 -59.54
CA HIS A 31 19.45 -4.97 -60.27
C HIS A 31 20.67 -4.46 -59.48
N CYS A 32 20.52 -4.16 -58.19
CA CYS A 32 21.61 -3.60 -57.38
C CYS A 32 22.18 -4.55 -56.33
N GLY A 33 21.64 -5.76 -56.18
CA GLY A 33 22.06 -6.75 -55.20
C GLY A 33 21.73 -6.41 -53.74
N LYS A 34 21.09 -5.27 -53.46
CA LYS A 34 20.76 -4.85 -52.09
C LYS A 34 19.66 -5.72 -51.49
N SER A 35 19.88 -6.18 -50.25
CA SER A 35 18.87 -6.87 -49.44
C SER A 35 17.93 -5.86 -48.79
N ASN A 36 16.63 -6.02 -49.01
CA ASN A 36 15.57 -5.21 -48.42
C ASN A 36 14.75 -6.09 -47.48
N LYS A 37 14.59 -5.63 -46.24
CA LYS A 37 13.84 -6.32 -45.20
C LYS A 37 12.63 -5.46 -44.82
N ALA A 38 11.45 -6.06 -44.79
CA ALA A 38 10.26 -5.38 -44.28
C ALA A 38 10.43 -5.06 -42.78
N VAL A 39 9.82 -3.97 -42.33
CA VAL A 39 9.82 -3.62 -40.90
C VAL A 39 8.74 -4.41 -40.18
N PHE A 40 9.05 -4.84 -38.95
CA PHE A 40 8.04 -5.38 -38.05
C PHE A 40 7.18 -4.24 -37.46
N PRO A 41 5.95 -4.53 -36.96
CA PRO A 41 5.22 -3.58 -36.15
C PRO A 41 6.04 -3.11 -34.95
N GLU A 42 5.83 -1.88 -34.48
CA GLU A 42 6.60 -1.27 -33.38
C GLU A 42 6.54 -2.09 -32.08
N SER A 43 5.45 -2.81 -31.86
CA SER A 43 5.27 -3.69 -30.70
C SER A 43 6.12 -4.97 -30.75
N VAL A 44 6.66 -5.35 -31.91
CA VAL A 44 7.46 -6.58 -32.11
C VAL A 44 8.93 -6.21 -32.26
N LYS A 45 9.62 -6.11 -31.13
CA LYS A 45 11.00 -5.57 -31.03
C LYS A 45 12.06 -6.67 -31.01
N TYR A 46 11.73 -7.85 -30.49
CA TYR A 46 12.68 -8.94 -30.27
C TYR A 46 12.25 -10.24 -30.96
N PRO A 47 13.19 -11.15 -31.29
CA PRO A 47 12.84 -12.46 -31.85
C PRO A 47 11.88 -13.27 -30.97
N VAL A 48 12.01 -13.14 -29.65
CA VAL A 48 11.09 -13.69 -28.66
C VAL A 48 10.81 -12.60 -27.62
N GLN A 49 9.54 -12.40 -27.30
CA GLN A 49 9.10 -11.47 -26.25
C GLN A 49 7.79 -11.97 -25.63
N TYR A 50 7.57 -11.62 -24.37
CA TYR A 50 6.33 -11.98 -23.67
C TYR A 50 5.28 -10.89 -23.83
N GLY A 51 4.03 -11.31 -24.01
CA GLY A 51 2.89 -10.41 -24.11
C GLY A 51 2.51 -9.76 -22.77
N PRO A 52 1.67 -8.71 -22.80
CA PRO A 52 1.33 -7.91 -21.62
C PRO A 52 0.71 -8.73 -20.48
N ASN A 53 -0.12 -9.74 -20.78
CA ASN A 53 -0.76 -10.56 -19.75
C ASN A 53 0.26 -11.40 -18.96
N ILE A 54 1.27 -11.98 -19.62
CA ILE A 54 2.33 -12.74 -18.94
C ILE A 54 3.15 -11.81 -18.04
N LEU A 55 3.52 -10.63 -18.56
CA LEU A 55 4.31 -9.65 -17.80
C LEU A 55 3.51 -9.09 -16.61
N ALA A 56 2.23 -8.77 -16.80
CA ALA A 56 1.34 -8.31 -15.73
C ALA A 56 1.16 -9.38 -14.64
N SER A 57 0.99 -10.65 -15.01
CA SER A 57 0.93 -11.76 -14.05
C SER A 57 2.24 -11.89 -13.26
N ALA A 58 3.40 -11.77 -13.91
CA ALA A 58 4.68 -11.83 -13.22
C ALA A 58 4.87 -10.66 -12.23
N VAL A 59 4.50 -9.44 -12.63
CA VAL A 59 4.51 -8.24 -11.75
C VAL A 59 3.54 -8.42 -10.59
N TYR A 60 2.35 -8.98 -10.82
CA TYR A 60 1.38 -9.27 -9.76
C TYR A 60 1.92 -10.28 -8.74
N CYS A 61 2.51 -11.40 -9.19
CA CYS A 61 3.19 -12.35 -8.32
C CYS A 61 4.30 -11.68 -7.50
N LYS A 62 5.06 -10.76 -8.11
CA LYS A 62 6.16 -10.08 -7.45
C LYS A 62 5.72 -9.07 -6.39
N ASN A 63 4.69 -8.27 -6.70
CA ASN A 63 4.34 -7.09 -5.90
C ASN A 63 3.14 -7.28 -4.98
N HIS A 64 2.21 -8.19 -5.32
CA HIS A 64 1.09 -8.52 -4.45
C HIS A 64 1.36 -9.76 -3.58
N HIS A 65 2.03 -10.77 -4.15
CA HIS A 65 2.33 -12.01 -3.44
C HIS A 65 3.78 -12.10 -2.92
N PHE A 66 4.60 -11.07 -3.16
CA PHE A 66 5.97 -10.96 -2.66
C PHE A 66 6.89 -12.14 -3.03
N ILE A 67 6.64 -12.79 -4.17
CA ILE A 67 7.41 -13.96 -4.60
C ILE A 67 8.77 -13.50 -5.15
N PRO A 68 9.90 -14.12 -4.74
CA PRO A 68 11.22 -13.81 -5.30
C PRO A 68 11.31 -14.05 -6.81
N TYR A 69 12.12 -13.26 -7.53
CA TYR A 69 12.21 -13.31 -8.99
C TYR A 69 12.54 -14.70 -9.57
N GLU A 70 13.47 -15.41 -8.94
CA GLU A 70 13.85 -16.77 -9.38
C GLU A 70 12.69 -17.74 -9.20
N ARG A 71 11.96 -17.66 -8.08
CA ARG A 71 10.77 -18.47 -7.82
C ARG A 71 9.62 -18.16 -8.78
N ILE A 72 9.48 -16.91 -9.23
CA ILE A 72 8.52 -16.58 -10.30
C ILE A 72 8.97 -17.24 -11.61
N SER A 73 10.25 -17.20 -11.93
CA SER A 73 10.78 -17.82 -13.15
C SER A 73 10.51 -19.34 -13.17
N GLU A 74 10.79 -20.03 -12.07
CA GLU A 74 10.47 -21.44 -11.87
C GLU A 74 8.96 -21.70 -11.98
N PHE A 75 8.13 -20.90 -11.31
CA PHE A 75 6.66 -21.04 -11.34
C PHE A 75 6.10 -20.96 -12.77
N PHE A 76 6.58 -20.03 -13.59
CA PHE A 76 6.14 -19.89 -14.98
C PHE A 76 6.67 -21.02 -15.88
N GLU A 77 7.84 -21.59 -15.58
CA GLU A 77 8.35 -22.77 -16.27
C GLU A 77 7.50 -24.00 -15.93
N ASP A 78 7.23 -24.25 -14.65
CA ASP A 78 6.51 -25.44 -14.17
C ASP A 78 5.03 -25.44 -14.57
N ILE A 79 4.37 -24.29 -14.50
CA ILE A 79 2.91 -24.19 -14.72
C ILE A 79 2.58 -23.81 -16.16
N MET A 80 3.36 -22.94 -16.79
CA MET A 80 3.06 -22.42 -18.12
C MET A 80 4.02 -22.90 -19.21
N GLY A 81 5.07 -23.66 -18.87
CA GLY A 81 6.06 -24.15 -19.82
C GLY A 81 6.92 -23.04 -20.45
N ILE A 82 6.98 -21.83 -19.87
CA ILE A 82 7.75 -20.71 -20.42
C ILE A 82 8.93 -20.33 -19.53
N LYS A 83 10.06 -20.03 -20.17
CA LYS A 83 11.32 -19.67 -19.48
C LYS A 83 11.51 -18.16 -19.40
N ILE A 84 10.70 -17.49 -18.59
CA ILE A 84 10.90 -16.07 -18.30
C ILE A 84 12.07 -15.91 -17.33
N CYS A 85 13.02 -15.05 -17.65
CA CYS A 85 14.16 -14.80 -16.78
C CYS A 85 13.90 -13.61 -15.81
N PRO A 86 14.58 -13.56 -14.65
CA PRO A 86 14.45 -12.46 -13.68
C PRO A 86 14.62 -11.06 -14.30
N ALA A 87 15.59 -10.90 -15.21
CA ALA A 87 15.84 -9.62 -15.87
C ALA A 87 14.64 -9.11 -16.69
N THR A 88 13.85 -10.02 -17.26
CA THR A 88 12.63 -9.66 -17.99
C THR A 88 11.54 -9.19 -17.05
N ILE A 89 11.40 -9.83 -15.88
CA ILE A 89 10.43 -9.44 -14.85
C ILE A 89 10.80 -8.07 -14.28
N ILE A 90 12.08 -7.83 -13.95
CA ILE A 90 12.58 -6.53 -13.45
C ILE A 90 12.32 -5.42 -14.47
N ARG A 91 12.55 -5.69 -15.77
CA ARG A 91 12.25 -4.72 -16.82
C ARG A 91 10.75 -4.40 -16.88
N ALA A 92 9.89 -5.41 -16.81
CA ALA A 92 8.44 -5.23 -16.81
C ALA A 92 7.95 -4.47 -15.57
N GLU A 93 8.53 -4.73 -14.40
CA GLU A 93 8.24 -3.97 -13.18
C GLU A 93 8.62 -2.49 -13.35
N LYS A 94 9.79 -2.20 -13.92
CA LYS A 94 10.22 -0.82 -14.19
C LYS A 94 9.30 -0.10 -15.18
N GLU A 95 8.88 -0.78 -16.24
CA GLU A 95 7.91 -0.24 -17.20
C GLU A 95 6.55 0.00 -16.54
N CYS A 96 6.09 -0.94 -15.70
CA CYS A 96 4.87 -0.78 -14.91
C CYS A 96 4.95 0.44 -13.99
N PHE A 97 6.05 0.61 -13.26
CA PHE A 97 6.31 1.78 -12.42
C PHE A 97 6.21 3.09 -13.21
N GLN A 98 6.86 3.17 -14.37
CA GLN A 98 6.80 4.35 -15.23
C GLN A 98 5.38 4.65 -15.72
N ASN A 99 4.62 3.61 -16.09
CA ASN A 99 3.25 3.77 -16.56
C ASN A 99 2.26 4.19 -15.45
N LEU A 100 2.63 4.04 -14.17
CA LEU A 100 1.81 4.40 -13.02
C LEU A 100 2.00 5.86 -12.56
N GLU A 101 2.91 6.63 -13.14
CA GLU A 101 3.20 8.02 -12.74
C GLU A 101 1.93 8.89 -12.69
N CYS A 102 1.09 8.84 -13.73
CA CYS A 102 -0.17 9.59 -13.79
C CYS A 102 -1.15 9.15 -12.69
N PHE A 103 -1.21 7.84 -12.41
CA PHE A 103 -2.07 7.30 -11.37
C PHE A 103 -1.60 7.69 -9.97
N GLU A 104 -0.28 7.71 -9.74
CA GLU A 104 0.31 8.18 -8.48
C GLU A 104 -0.02 9.65 -8.22
N ASN A 105 0.05 10.51 -9.24
CA ASN A 105 -0.36 11.92 -9.12
C ASN A 105 -1.84 12.06 -8.76
N ILE A 106 -2.72 11.27 -9.36
CA ILE A 106 -4.15 11.23 -9.00
C ILE A 106 -4.32 10.84 -7.52
N ILE A 107 -3.59 9.82 -7.05
CA ILE A 107 -3.63 9.41 -5.63
C ILE A 107 -3.23 10.57 -4.72
N ARG A 108 -2.13 11.27 -5.02
CA ARG A 108 -1.67 12.41 -4.22
C ARG A 108 -2.71 13.52 -4.17
N GLU A 109 -3.29 13.89 -5.31
CA GLU A 109 -4.38 14.88 -5.38
C GLU A 109 -5.59 14.46 -4.54
N LYS A 110 -6.01 13.19 -4.61
CA LYS A 110 -7.12 12.68 -3.81
C LYS A 110 -6.83 12.66 -2.32
N LEU A 111 -5.58 12.37 -1.94
CA LEU A 111 -5.16 12.46 -0.55
C LEU A 111 -5.21 13.91 -0.07
N MET A 112 -4.62 14.87 -0.78
CA MET A 112 -4.56 16.28 -0.35
C MET A 112 -5.93 16.92 -0.09
N ILE A 113 -6.98 16.51 -0.81
CA ILE A 113 -8.35 17.00 -0.60
C ILE A 113 -9.17 16.17 0.39
N SER A 114 -8.60 15.11 0.98
CA SER A 114 -9.30 14.27 1.95
C SER A 114 -9.46 14.99 3.28
N PRO A 115 -10.57 14.81 4.01
CA PRO A 115 -10.74 15.45 5.32
C PRO A 115 -9.76 14.92 6.37
N VAL A 116 -9.35 13.65 6.24
CA VAL A 116 -8.47 12.96 7.19
C VAL A 116 -7.44 12.13 6.39
N ILE A 117 -6.17 12.21 6.78
CA ILE A 117 -5.07 11.39 6.25
C ILE A 117 -4.29 10.78 7.41
N HIS A 118 -3.93 9.51 7.26
CA HIS A 118 -3.05 8.79 8.17
C HIS A 118 -1.61 8.81 7.65
N PHE A 119 -0.67 9.20 8.52
CA PHE A 119 0.75 9.23 8.26
C PHE A 119 1.50 8.25 9.16
N ASP A 120 2.47 7.53 8.59
CA ASP A 120 3.33 6.59 9.32
C ASP A 120 4.69 6.46 8.65
N GLU A 121 5.69 6.02 9.41
CA GLU A 121 7.06 5.82 8.94
C GLU A 121 7.61 4.49 9.46
N THR A 122 8.00 3.59 8.55
CA THR A 122 8.62 2.32 8.95
C THR A 122 10.01 2.14 8.35
N GLY A 123 10.94 1.60 9.14
CA GLY A 123 12.30 1.35 8.70
C GLY A 123 12.37 0.15 7.76
N MET A 124 13.05 0.31 6.62
CA MET A 124 13.32 -0.78 5.68
C MET A 124 14.79 -0.78 5.23
N LYS A 125 15.27 -1.88 4.65
CA LYS A 125 16.59 -1.94 4.03
C LYS A 125 16.47 -1.88 2.51
N ILE A 126 17.16 -0.93 1.90
CA ILE A 126 17.34 -0.84 0.44
C ILE A 126 18.84 -1.00 0.18
N GLU A 127 19.21 -2.04 -0.56
CA GLU A 127 20.61 -2.38 -0.85
C GLU A 127 21.49 -2.45 0.42
N GLY A 128 20.93 -3.00 1.50
CA GLY A 128 21.61 -3.14 2.80
C GLY A 128 21.68 -1.86 3.65
N LYS A 129 21.28 -0.70 3.11
CA LYS A 129 21.23 0.57 3.85
C LYS A 129 19.85 0.80 4.44
N ARG A 130 19.80 1.42 5.63
CA ARG A 130 18.53 1.79 6.26
C ARG A 130 17.90 2.95 5.49
N HIS A 131 16.66 2.75 5.08
CA HIS A 131 15.74 3.75 4.56
C HIS A 131 14.48 3.74 5.42
N TRP A 132 13.61 4.71 5.20
CA TRP A 132 12.31 4.85 5.82
C TRP A 132 11.26 4.87 4.73
N LEU A 133 10.26 4.02 4.86
CA LEU A 133 9.07 4.04 4.03
C LEU A 133 8.06 4.96 4.70
N HIS A 134 7.85 6.12 4.09
CA HIS A 134 6.83 7.08 4.49
C HIS A 134 5.51 6.71 3.84
N VAL A 135 4.44 6.75 4.62
CA VAL A 135 3.09 6.41 4.18
C VAL A 135 2.17 7.59 4.40
N ALA A 136 1.36 7.92 3.40
CA ALA A 136 0.20 8.80 3.54
C ALA A 136 -1.02 8.06 2.97
N SER A 137 -2.07 7.90 3.77
CA SER A 137 -3.19 7.05 3.37
C SER A 137 -4.54 7.45 3.95
N ASN A 138 -5.61 6.98 3.29
CA ASN A 138 -6.96 6.95 3.83
C ASN A 138 -7.61 5.60 3.48
N TYR A 139 -8.91 5.44 3.73
CA TYR A 139 -9.62 4.17 3.48
C TYR A 139 -9.66 3.71 2.00
N LYS A 140 -9.26 4.57 1.04
CA LYS A 140 -9.28 4.29 -0.41
C LYS A 140 -7.91 4.37 -1.06
N TYR A 141 -7.06 5.28 -0.61
CA TYR A 141 -5.84 5.66 -1.31
C TYR A 141 -4.64 5.55 -0.37
N THR A 142 -3.51 5.07 -0.91
CA THR A 142 -2.25 4.96 -0.19
C THR A 142 -1.12 5.43 -1.08
N CYS A 143 -0.28 6.31 -0.56
CA CYS A 143 0.95 6.76 -1.20
C CYS A 143 2.14 6.32 -0.34
N TYR A 144 3.20 5.85 -1.01
CA TYR A 144 4.41 5.35 -0.39
C TYR A 144 5.61 6.13 -0.92
N LEU A 145 6.50 6.56 -0.03
CA LEU A 145 7.77 7.18 -0.40
C LEU A 145 8.93 6.55 0.40
N PRO A 146 9.81 5.77 -0.24
CA PRO A 146 11.07 5.37 0.38
C PRO A 146 12.05 6.54 0.38
N HIS A 147 12.57 6.92 1.55
CA HIS A 147 13.57 7.98 1.69
C HIS A 147 14.71 7.56 2.62
N SER A 148 15.91 8.11 2.44
CA SER A 148 17.07 7.80 3.30
C SER A 148 16.95 8.42 4.71
N LYS A 149 16.06 9.41 4.86
CA LYS A 149 15.81 10.15 6.10
C LYS A 149 14.43 9.86 6.67
N ARG A 150 14.32 9.95 7.98
CA ARG A 150 13.06 9.99 8.73
C ARG A 150 12.69 11.44 9.04
N GLY A 151 11.41 11.74 9.15
CA GLY A 151 10.88 13.03 9.58
C GLY A 151 10.84 14.06 8.45
N ALA A 152 10.88 15.33 8.86
CA ALA A 152 10.50 16.49 8.05
C ALA A 152 11.09 16.50 6.63
N GLU A 153 12.40 16.26 6.48
CA GLU A 153 13.04 16.28 5.14
C GLU A 153 12.35 15.35 4.13
N ALA A 154 11.97 14.15 4.56
CA ALA A 154 11.30 13.19 3.69
C ALA A 154 9.81 13.49 3.52
N ILE A 155 9.16 14.00 4.58
CA ILE A 155 7.76 14.44 4.55
C ILE A 155 7.60 15.60 3.56
N ASP A 156 8.53 16.55 3.56
CA ASP A 156 8.56 17.69 2.64
C ASP A 156 8.75 17.22 1.20
N VAL A 157 9.63 16.25 0.96
CA VAL A 157 9.83 15.62 -0.36
C VAL A 157 8.58 14.88 -0.83
N MET A 158 7.82 14.26 0.09
CA MET A 158 6.55 13.61 -0.26
C MET A 158 5.48 14.62 -0.70
N GLY A 159 5.54 15.85 -0.17
CA GLY A 159 4.74 16.98 -0.63
C GLY A 159 3.23 16.88 -0.32
N ILE A 160 2.81 15.94 0.53
CA ILE A 160 1.40 15.79 0.92
C ILE A 160 1.11 16.58 2.20
N LEU A 161 1.79 16.26 3.31
CA LEU A 161 1.54 16.91 4.60
C LEU A 161 1.82 18.42 4.62
N PRO A 162 2.86 18.97 3.96
CA PRO A 162 3.14 20.41 4.00
C PRO A 162 1.98 21.30 3.52
N GLU A 163 1.21 20.82 2.54
CA GLU A 163 0.08 21.54 1.95
C GLU A 163 -1.28 21.09 2.51
N PHE A 164 -1.28 20.10 3.40
CA PHE A 164 -2.50 19.50 3.93
C PHE A 164 -3.15 20.39 4.98
N LYS A 165 -4.48 20.53 4.91
CA LYS A 165 -5.27 21.39 5.84
C LYS A 165 -6.41 20.66 6.54
N GLY A 166 -6.48 19.34 6.42
CA GLY A 166 -7.41 18.51 7.17
C GLY A 166 -6.80 17.98 8.47
N VAL A 167 -7.28 16.83 8.93
CA VAL A 167 -6.80 16.17 10.15
C VAL A 167 -5.71 15.13 9.82
N ALA A 168 -4.48 15.36 10.25
CA ALA A 168 -3.36 14.45 10.13
C ALA A 168 -3.33 13.48 11.32
N VAL A 169 -3.55 12.20 11.06
CA VAL A 169 -3.50 11.13 12.06
C VAL A 169 -2.11 10.49 12.05
N HIS A 170 -1.37 10.53 13.17
CA HIS A 170 -0.01 9.98 13.24
C HIS A 170 0.34 9.40 14.63
N ASP A 171 1.49 8.76 14.75
CA ASP A 171 2.00 8.07 15.96
C ASP A 171 2.54 9.00 17.07
N GLY A 172 2.26 10.31 17.01
CA GLY A 172 2.80 11.28 17.96
C GLY A 172 4.29 11.62 17.78
N TRP A 173 4.93 11.20 16.69
CA TRP A 173 6.31 11.56 16.41
C TRP A 173 6.49 13.08 16.23
N LYS A 174 7.40 13.68 17.01
CA LYS A 174 7.54 15.15 17.15
C LYS A 174 7.63 15.94 15.83
N PRO A 175 8.34 15.49 14.77
CA PRO A 175 8.41 16.22 13.50
C PRO A 175 7.06 16.52 12.85
N TYR A 176 6.02 15.71 13.10
CA TYR A 176 4.69 16.00 12.57
C TYR A 176 4.11 17.30 13.12
N ASN A 177 4.45 17.69 14.35
CA ASN A 177 3.91 18.89 14.99
C ASN A 177 4.44 20.21 14.39
N ALA A 178 5.35 20.14 13.40
CA ALA A 178 5.85 21.31 12.69
C ALA A 178 4.94 21.77 11.54
N TYR A 179 3.92 20.97 11.20
CA TYR A 179 3.02 21.24 10.07
C TYR A 179 1.73 21.90 10.54
N ASP A 180 1.25 22.86 9.74
CA ASP A 180 0.06 23.65 10.05
C ASP A 180 -1.21 22.95 9.53
N CYS A 181 -1.69 21.99 10.31
CA CYS A 181 -2.94 21.24 10.10
C CYS A 181 -3.55 20.83 11.45
N ASP A 182 -4.76 20.28 11.44
CA ASP A 182 -5.30 19.64 12.64
C ASP A 182 -4.60 18.31 12.87
N HIS A 183 -4.30 17.98 14.13
CA HIS A 183 -3.59 16.75 14.48
C HIS A 183 -4.47 15.82 15.30
N ALA A 184 -4.38 14.53 15.00
CA ALA A 184 -4.95 13.47 15.82
C ALA A 184 -3.92 12.36 16.04
N LEU A 185 -3.94 11.77 17.23
CA LEU A 185 -3.07 10.63 17.53
C LEU A 185 -3.69 9.33 17.02
N CYS A 186 -2.85 8.45 16.48
CA CYS A 186 -3.27 7.16 15.98
C CYS A 186 -3.65 6.25 17.15
N ASN A 187 -4.94 5.95 17.29
CA ASN A 187 -5.44 5.04 18.34
C ASN A 187 -4.73 3.68 18.35
N ALA A 188 -4.37 3.12 17.20
CA ALA A 188 -3.66 1.84 17.16
C ALA A 188 -2.24 1.93 17.76
N HIS A 189 -1.59 3.09 17.66
CA HIS A 189 -0.30 3.34 18.32
C HIS A 189 -0.52 3.56 19.82
N LEU A 190 -1.48 4.40 20.21
CA LEU A 190 -1.83 4.63 21.61
C LEU A 190 -2.15 3.32 22.35
N GLN A 191 -2.97 2.44 21.76
CA GLN A 191 -3.31 1.16 22.36
C GLN A 191 -2.08 0.27 22.57
N ARG A 192 -1.14 0.24 21.61
CA ARG A 192 0.13 -0.50 21.75
C ARG A 192 1.00 0.06 22.87
N GLU A 193 1.08 1.38 22.98
CA GLU A 193 1.82 2.05 24.06
C GLU A 193 1.19 1.79 25.43
N LEU A 194 -0.13 1.91 25.55
CA LEU A 194 -0.88 1.64 26.78
C LEU A 194 -0.74 0.17 27.21
N THR A 195 -0.84 -0.79 26.28
CA THR A 195 -0.54 -2.19 26.57
C THR A 195 0.91 -2.36 27.03
N GLY A 196 1.86 -1.69 26.39
CA GLY A 196 3.26 -1.70 26.84
C GLY A 196 3.42 -1.15 28.26
N ILE A 197 2.67 -0.11 28.64
CA ILE A 197 2.71 0.46 29.99
C ILE A 197 2.12 -0.53 31.01
N GLU A 198 0.95 -1.09 30.71
CA GLU A 198 0.31 -2.12 31.53
C GLU A 198 1.23 -3.33 31.73
N GLU A 199 1.80 -3.87 30.66
CA GLU A 199 2.58 -5.10 30.72
C GLU A 199 3.92 -4.91 31.44
N ASN A 200 4.63 -3.81 31.17
CA ASN A 200 5.99 -3.60 31.69
C ASN A 200 6.02 -2.90 33.04
N TYR A 201 5.10 -1.96 33.30
CA TYR A 201 5.09 -1.14 34.51
C TYR A 201 3.91 -1.43 35.44
N LYS A 202 2.94 -2.27 35.00
CA LYS A 202 1.77 -2.67 35.81
C LYS A 202 0.91 -1.49 36.27
N GLN A 203 0.96 -0.37 35.54
CA GLN A 203 0.19 0.83 35.87
C GLN A 203 -1.25 0.67 35.40
N GLN A 204 -2.19 0.78 36.35
CA GLN A 204 -3.58 0.44 36.13
C GLN A 204 -4.31 1.47 35.25
N TRP A 205 -3.91 2.76 35.30
CA TRP A 205 -4.50 3.81 34.47
C TRP A 205 -4.36 3.51 32.98
N ALA A 206 -3.26 2.87 32.56
CA ALA A 206 -3.02 2.58 31.14
C ALA A 206 -4.02 1.55 30.61
N LYS A 207 -4.33 0.53 31.43
CA LYS A 207 -5.38 -0.44 31.14
C LYS A 207 -6.76 0.23 31.07
N GLU A 208 -7.10 1.04 32.08
CA GLU A 208 -8.37 1.78 32.13
C GLU A 208 -8.54 2.69 30.90
N MET A 209 -7.47 3.38 30.47
CA MET A 209 -7.48 4.22 29.28
C MET A 209 -7.71 3.40 28.00
N ASN A 210 -7.05 2.25 27.87
CA ASN A 210 -7.19 1.38 26.70
C ASN A 210 -8.63 0.84 26.58
N GLU A 211 -9.23 0.44 27.71
CA GLU A 211 -10.62 0.02 27.79
C GLU A 211 -11.58 1.16 27.40
N LEU A 212 -11.35 2.38 27.91
CA LEU A 212 -12.16 3.56 27.59
C LEU A 212 -12.07 3.92 26.09
N LEU A 213 -10.87 3.94 25.50
CA LEU A 213 -10.71 4.21 24.06
C LEU A 213 -11.42 3.16 23.20
N THR A 214 -11.43 1.90 23.64
CA THR A 214 -12.16 0.82 22.97
C THR A 214 -13.67 1.02 23.07
N GLU A 215 -14.17 1.46 24.23
CA GLU A 215 -15.57 1.83 24.44
C GLU A 215 -16.00 3.00 23.55
N MET A 216 -15.21 4.08 23.52
CA MET A 216 -15.45 5.24 22.66
C MET A 216 -15.51 4.86 21.17
N LYS A 217 -14.59 4.00 20.73
CA LYS A 217 -14.61 3.47 19.35
C LYS A 217 -15.90 2.68 19.08
N LYS A 218 -16.27 1.78 19.98
CA LYS A 218 -17.48 0.97 19.84
C LYS A 218 -18.73 1.85 19.75
N TYR A 219 -18.84 2.85 20.62
CA TYR A 219 -19.93 3.82 20.58
C TYR A 219 -19.99 4.57 19.25
N THR A 220 -18.84 5.02 18.74
CA THR A 220 -18.74 5.70 17.45
C THR A 220 -19.19 4.80 16.29
N ASP A 221 -18.77 3.54 16.28
CA ASP A 221 -19.17 2.57 15.26
C ASP A 221 -20.68 2.27 15.32
N GLU A 222 -21.25 2.10 16.51
CA GLU A 222 -22.69 1.86 16.70
C GLU A 222 -23.53 3.04 16.21
N CYS A 223 -23.12 4.28 16.50
CA CYS A 223 -23.78 5.47 15.96
C CYS A 223 -23.68 5.52 14.44
N LYS A 224 -22.52 5.20 13.86
CA LYS A 224 -22.31 5.17 12.42
C LYS A 224 -23.18 4.13 11.72
N ASP A 225 -23.26 2.91 12.26
CA ASP A 225 -24.09 1.83 11.72
C ASP A 225 -25.58 2.17 11.77
N GLN A 226 -25.99 2.93 12.78
CA GLN A 226 -27.37 3.40 12.94
C GLN A 226 -27.65 4.73 12.23
N ILE A 227 -26.64 5.34 11.57
CA ILE A 227 -26.71 6.67 10.94
C ILE A 227 -27.23 7.72 11.96
N LYS A 228 -26.67 7.70 13.16
CA LYS A 228 -26.96 8.64 14.24
C LYS A 228 -25.78 9.54 14.48
N GLU A 229 -26.07 10.78 14.86
CA GLU A 229 -25.06 11.68 15.41
C GLU A 229 -24.63 11.20 16.79
N LEU A 230 -23.43 11.62 17.21
CA LEU A 230 -22.95 11.35 18.55
C LEU A 230 -23.75 12.22 19.54
N ASP A 231 -24.21 11.60 20.62
CA ASP A 231 -24.97 12.27 21.67
C ASP A 231 -24.03 13.13 22.52
N PHE A 232 -24.41 14.40 22.69
CA PHE A 232 -23.57 15.38 23.38
C PHE A 232 -23.32 15.02 24.85
N GLU A 233 -24.35 14.53 25.55
CA GLU A 233 -24.22 14.14 26.96
C GLU A 233 -23.33 12.90 27.11
N GLN A 234 -23.44 11.94 26.18
CA GLN A 234 -22.56 10.78 26.11
C GLN A 234 -21.11 11.15 25.81
N ILE A 235 -20.86 12.09 24.88
CA ILE A 235 -19.52 12.62 24.61
C ILE A 235 -18.94 13.24 25.87
N ARG A 236 -19.68 14.15 26.52
CA ARG A 236 -19.20 14.82 27.73
C ARG A 236 -18.86 13.82 28.84
N ALA A 237 -19.69 12.80 29.05
CA ALA A 237 -19.43 11.76 30.03
C ALA A 237 -18.17 10.92 29.71
N LEU A 238 -17.89 10.68 28.42
CA LEU A 238 -16.68 9.98 27.97
C LEU A 238 -15.43 10.86 28.15
N GLU A 239 -15.51 12.15 27.87
CA GLU A 239 -14.44 13.13 28.08
C GLU A 239 -14.10 13.29 29.57
N GLU A 240 -15.10 13.40 30.44
CA GLU A 240 -14.89 13.48 31.90
C GLU A 240 -14.14 12.24 32.44
N ARG A 241 -14.48 11.05 31.92
CA ARG A 241 -13.79 9.80 32.28
C ARG A 241 -12.37 9.77 31.73
N PHE A 242 -12.15 10.29 30.53
CA PHE A 242 -10.84 10.39 29.92
C PHE A 242 -9.90 11.24 30.79
N ASP A 243 -10.34 12.45 31.15
CA ASP A 243 -9.57 13.38 31.98
C ASP A 243 -9.26 12.79 33.36
N ALA A 244 -10.23 12.10 33.98
CA ALA A 244 -10.01 11.44 35.25
C ALA A 244 -8.91 10.36 35.19
N ILE A 245 -8.85 9.58 34.09
CA ILE A 245 -7.80 8.56 33.92
C ILE A 245 -6.44 9.22 33.64
N ILE A 246 -6.40 10.30 32.87
CA ILE A 246 -5.17 11.07 32.63
C ILE A 246 -4.61 11.59 33.96
N MET A 247 -5.45 12.14 34.84
CA MET A 247 -5.01 12.61 36.16
C MET A 247 -4.39 11.49 37.00
N LYS A 248 -4.96 10.28 37.01
CA LYS A 248 -4.34 9.11 37.66
C LYS A 248 -2.96 8.81 37.08
N GLY A 249 -2.84 8.86 35.74
CA GLY A 249 -1.57 8.64 35.05
C GLY A 249 -0.50 9.67 35.42
N ILE A 250 -0.87 10.94 35.56
CA ILE A 250 0.02 12.02 36.01
C ILE A 250 0.43 11.82 37.48
N GLU A 251 -0.49 11.45 38.35
CA GLU A 251 -0.21 11.20 39.77
C GLU A 251 0.75 10.02 39.98
N GLU A 252 0.60 8.96 39.19
CA GLU A 252 1.46 7.77 39.23
C GLU A 252 2.83 8.01 38.58
N ASN A 253 2.96 9.04 37.72
CA ASN A 253 4.19 9.40 37.00
C ASN A 253 4.54 10.90 37.18
N PRO A 254 4.96 11.33 38.38
CA PRO A 254 5.35 12.71 38.63
C PRO A 254 6.59 13.09 37.78
N GLN A 255 6.62 14.33 37.29
CA GLN A 255 7.71 14.89 36.46
C GLN A 255 9.06 14.97 37.18
#